data_AF-B1X4B5-F1
#
_entry.id   AF-B1X4B5-F1
#
_cell.length_a   1.000
_cell.length_b   1.000
_cell.length_c   1.000
_cell.angle_alpha   90.00
_cell.angle_beta   90.00
_cell.angle_gamma   90.00
#
_symmetry.space_group_name_H-M   'P 1'
#
loop_
_entity.id
_entity.type
_entity.pdbx_description
1 polymer ?
#
loop_
_entity_poly.entity_id
_entity_poly.type
_entity_poly.pdbx_seq_one_letter_code
_entity_poly.pdbx_strand_id
1 'polypeptide(L)'
;MSISPSNLPSKVTKDPENLQLNIRSWRITNGLHASLRYASQGIVYGVSSQRNLRIHILSGIATFSAGIWLNIKLELLLIVLLAVALLIVLELFNTALESMVDLAVGKNFHPLARVIKDCAAAAVLVAALNFSLVVLLIICPPLLTRIGF
;
A
#
# COMPACT_ATOMS: atom_id res chain seq x y z
N MET A 1 30.48 -1.80 26.67
CA MET A 1 29.60 -1.48 27.81
C MET A 1 28.48 -2.52 27.85
N SER A 2 28.73 -3.66 28.49
CA SER A 2 27.74 -4.74 28.63
C SER A 2 26.79 -4.43 29.77
N ILE A 3 25.49 -4.51 29.53
CA ILE A 3 24.48 -4.24 30.55
C ILE A 3 24.36 -5.49 31.42
N SER A 4 24.72 -5.38 32.70
CA SER A 4 24.62 -6.46 33.67
C SER A 4 23.15 -6.80 33.96
N PRO A 5 22.75 -8.09 34.04
CA PRO A 5 21.35 -8.52 34.23
C PRO A 5 20.68 -8.05 35.52
N SER A 6 21.44 -7.46 36.46
CA SER A 6 20.99 -7.06 37.79
C SER A 6 20.11 -5.80 37.82
N ASN A 7 19.93 -5.10 36.70
CA ASN A 7 19.18 -3.83 36.64
C ASN A 7 17.77 -3.95 36.00
N LEU A 8 17.23 -5.16 35.89
CA LEU A 8 15.87 -5.39 35.39
C LEU A 8 14.83 -5.29 36.53
N PRO A 9 13.69 -4.61 36.33
CA PRO A 9 12.63 -4.52 37.33
C PRO A 9 12.12 -5.92 37.72
N SER A 10 12.02 -6.17 39.03
CA SER A 10 11.74 -7.47 39.68
C SER A 10 10.42 -8.15 39.31
N LYS A 11 9.58 -7.50 38.49
CA LYS A 11 8.36 -8.09 37.92
C LYS A 11 8.61 -8.98 36.70
N VAL A 12 9.80 -8.90 36.08
CA VAL A 12 10.15 -9.66 34.87
C VAL A 12 10.72 -11.06 35.19
N THR A 13 11.16 -11.30 36.43
CA THR A 13 11.91 -12.51 36.80
C THR A 13 11.07 -13.67 37.34
N LYS A 14 9.75 -13.50 37.55
CA LYS A 14 8.95 -14.51 38.27
C LYS A 14 8.23 -15.53 37.40
N ASP A 15 8.34 -15.47 36.08
CA ASP A 15 7.55 -16.35 35.24
C ASP A 15 8.30 -16.79 33.96
N PRO A 16 9.11 -17.86 34.05
CA PRO A 16 9.86 -18.38 32.90
C PRO A 16 8.94 -18.93 31.79
N GLU A 17 7.68 -19.26 32.08
CA GLU A 17 6.69 -19.61 31.04
C GLU A 17 6.29 -18.38 30.20
N ASN A 18 6.09 -17.22 30.83
CA ASN A 18 5.76 -15.97 30.13
C ASN A 18 6.91 -15.42 29.28
N LEU A 19 8.16 -15.67 29.65
CA LEU A 19 9.32 -15.32 28.83
C LEU A 19 9.38 -16.17 27.54
N GLN A 20 8.97 -17.44 27.61
CA GLN A 20 8.86 -18.32 26.43
C GLN A 20 7.65 -18.00 25.54
N LEU A 21 6.55 -17.52 26.13
CA LEU A 21 5.36 -17.10 25.38
C LEU A 21 5.61 -15.87 24.48
N ASN A 22 6.56 -15.01 24.82
CA ASN A 22 6.84 -13.78 24.08
C ASN A 22 7.86 -13.95 22.92
N ILE A 23 8.59 -15.06 22.87
CA ILE A 23 9.50 -15.37 21.74
C ILE A 23 8.76 -16.19 20.66
N ARG A 24 7.66 -16.87 21.03
CA ARG A 24 6.85 -17.71 20.12
C ARG A 24 5.82 -16.93 19.28
N SER A 25 5.54 -15.68 19.66
CA SER A 25 4.58 -14.79 18.98
C SER A 25 5.13 -14.19 17.67
N TRP A 26 6.45 -14.21 17.45
CA TRP A 26 7.10 -13.92 16.16
C TRP A 26 7.15 -15.14 15.23
N ARG A 27 6.19 -16.06 15.31
CA ARG A 27 6.09 -17.15 14.34
C ARG A 27 5.67 -16.58 12.99
N ILE A 28 6.67 -16.10 12.24
CA ILE A 28 6.63 -15.99 10.78
C ILE A 28 5.97 -17.28 10.32
N THR A 29 4.77 -17.17 9.77
CA THR A 29 3.98 -18.37 9.52
C THR A 29 4.67 -19.14 8.41
N ASN A 30 5.16 -20.34 8.70
CA ASN A 30 6.04 -21.15 7.84
C ASN A 30 5.33 -21.74 6.61
N GLY A 31 4.40 -21.01 5.98
CA GLY A 31 3.67 -21.49 4.81
C GLY A 31 3.25 -20.36 3.88
N LEU A 32 3.50 -20.55 2.58
CA LEU A 32 3.08 -19.66 1.49
C LEU A 32 1.59 -19.30 1.57
N HIS A 33 0.74 -20.27 1.93
CA HIS A 33 -0.68 -20.04 2.09
C HIS A 33 -1.01 -18.99 3.17
N ALA A 34 -0.25 -18.99 4.28
CA ALA A 34 -0.49 -18.03 5.35
C ALA A 34 -0.01 -16.62 5.00
N SER A 35 1.13 -16.48 4.31
CA SER A 35 1.59 -15.16 3.86
C SER A 35 0.66 -14.55 2.81
N LEU A 36 0.14 -15.36 1.88
CA LEU A 36 -0.90 -14.92 0.92
C LEU A 36 -2.21 -14.53 1.63
N ARG A 37 -2.59 -15.25 2.68
CA ARG A 37 -3.77 -14.89 3.49
C ARG A 37 -3.57 -13.54 4.19
N TYR A 38 -2.40 -13.26 4.75
CA TYR A 38 -2.16 -11.94 5.36
C TYR A 38 -2.08 -10.82 4.33
N ALA A 39 -1.45 -11.07 3.18
CA ALA A 39 -1.41 -10.10 2.09
C ALA A 39 -2.81 -9.76 1.56
N SER A 40 -3.67 -10.76 1.37
CA SER A 40 -5.06 -10.56 0.96
C SER A 40 -5.89 -9.81 2.00
N GLN A 41 -5.70 -10.09 3.30
CA GLN A 41 -6.31 -9.28 4.36
C GLN A 41 -5.88 -7.82 4.30
N GLY A 42 -4.59 -7.55 4.02
CA GLY A 42 -4.08 -6.19 3.81
C GLY A 42 -4.74 -5.48 2.62
N ILE A 43 -4.92 -6.18 1.50
CA ILE A 43 -5.64 -5.64 0.33
C ILE A 43 -7.11 -5.33 0.69
N VAL A 44 -7.81 -6.27 1.33
CA VAL A 44 -9.22 -6.09 1.73
C VAL A 44 -9.36 -4.91 2.69
N TYR A 45 -8.45 -4.79 3.66
CA TYR A 45 -8.40 -3.65 4.57
C TYR A 45 -8.21 -2.33 3.81
N GLY A 46 -7.23 -2.25 2.91
CA GLY A 46 -6.99 -1.07 2.10
C GLY A 46 -8.21 -0.68 1.26
N VAL A 47 -8.86 -1.65 0.62
CA VAL A 47 -10.02 -1.41 -0.26
C VAL A 47 -11.25 -0.95 0.52
N SER A 48 -11.47 -1.50 1.71
CA SER A 48 -12.61 -1.14 2.55
C SER A 48 -12.44 0.21 3.25
N SER A 49 -11.22 0.50 3.73
CA SER A 49 -10.91 1.74 4.46
C SER A 49 -10.72 2.94 3.54
N GLN A 50 -9.99 2.79 2.44
CA GLN A 50 -9.56 3.93 1.62
C GLN A 50 -10.46 4.15 0.41
N ARG A 51 -10.94 5.39 0.25
CA ARG A 51 -11.70 5.80 -0.93
C ARG A 51 -10.81 5.89 -2.17
N ASN A 52 -9.59 6.42 -2.01
CA ASN A 52 -8.65 6.61 -3.11
C ASN A 52 -8.23 5.27 -3.73
N LEU A 53 -7.97 4.24 -2.90
CA LEU A 53 -7.66 2.90 -3.41
C LEU A 53 -8.78 2.32 -4.29
N ARG A 54 -10.04 2.48 -3.87
CA ARG A 54 -11.20 2.06 -4.68
C ARG A 54 -11.25 2.82 -6.00
N ILE A 55 -11.00 4.13 -5.99
CA ILE A 55 -10.95 4.94 -7.22
C ILE A 55 -9.82 4.44 -8.13
N HIS A 56 -8.63 4.18 -7.62
CA HIS A 56 -7.52 3.68 -8.43
C HIS A 56 -7.81 2.32 -9.08
N ILE A 57 -8.43 1.39 -8.33
CA ILE A 57 -8.85 0.09 -8.88
C ILE A 57 -9.92 0.27 -9.97
N LEU A 58 -10.96 1.06 -9.71
CA LEU A 58 -12.04 1.30 -10.67
C LEU A 58 -11.53 2.00 -11.94
N SER A 59 -10.69 3.04 -11.79
CA SER A 59 -10.06 3.72 -12.91
C SER A 59 -9.18 2.77 -13.71
N GLY A 60 -8.39 1.91 -13.04
CA GLY A 60 -7.57 0.92 -13.70
C GLY A 60 -8.38 -0.10 -14.51
N ILE A 61 -9.47 -0.62 -13.95
CA ILE A 61 -10.40 -1.52 -14.65
C ILE A 61 -11.00 -0.80 -15.87
N ALA A 62 -11.52 0.41 -15.68
CA ALA A 62 -12.13 1.19 -16.77
C ALA A 62 -11.14 1.46 -17.91
N THR A 63 -9.92 1.91 -17.59
CA THR A 63 -8.88 2.17 -18.59
C THR A 63 -8.43 0.90 -19.29
N PHE A 64 -8.27 -0.22 -18.56
CA PHE A 64 -7.85 -1.48 -19.17
C PHE A 64 -8.93 -2.03 -20.11
N SER A 65 -10.20 -2.01 -19.69
CA SER A 65 -11.35 -2.39 -20.53
C SER A 65 -11.46 -1.51 -21.78
N ALA A 66 -11.26 -0.18 -21.63
CA ALA A 66 -11.23 0.74 -22.77
C ALA A 66 -10.09 0.41 -23.74
N GLY A 67 -8.91 0.08 -23.22
CA GLY A 67 -7.77 -0.30 -24.05
C GLY A 67 -7.99 -1.59 -24.85
N ILE A 68 -8.66 -2.59 -24.26
CA ILE A 68 -9.09 -3.81 -24.98
C ILE A 68 -10.10 -3.45 -26.08
N TRP A 69 -11.12 -2.66 -25.75
CA TRP A 69 -12.14 -2.23 -26.71
C TRP A 69 -11.55 -1.47 -27.91
N LEU A 70 -10.53 -0.65 -27.66
CA LEU A 70 -9.80 0.11 -28.68
C LEU A 70 -8.76 -0.74 -29.46
N ASN A 71 -8.64 -2.04 -29.18
CA ASN A 71 -7.65 -2.94 -29.79
C ASN A 71 -6.21 -2.42 -29.66
N ILE A 72 -5.87 -1.84 -28.51
CA ILE A 72 -4.52 -1.37 -28.23
C ILE A 72 -3.57 -2.57 -28.13
N LYS A 73 -2.34 -2.40 -28.63
CA LYS A 73 -1.29 -3.41 -28.56
C LYS A 73 -1.06 -3.87 -27.11
N LEU A 74 -0.87 -5.18 -26.93
CA LEU A 74 -0.67 -5.78 -25.61
C LEU A 74 0.48 -5.12 -24.82
N GLU A 75 1.57 -4.77 -25.49
CA GLU A 75 2.72 -4.07 -24.90
C GLU A 75 2.33 -2.75 -24.22
N LEU A 76 1.42 -1.98 -24.83
CA LEU A 76 0.94 -0.72 -24.27
C LEU A 76 -0.05 -0.95 -23.12
N LEU A 77 -0.85 -2.01 -23.19
CA LEU A 77 -1.72 -2.43 -22.08
C LEU A 77 -0.91 -2.88 -20.85
N LEU A 78 0.26 -3.49 -21.05
CA LEU A 78 1.18 -3.82 -19.94
C LEU A 78 1.68 -2.56 -19.23
N ILE A 79 1.96 -1.47 -19.96
CA ILE A 79 2.35 -0.18 -19.37
C ILE A 79 1.20 0.39 -18.53
N VAL A 80 -0.04 0.34 -19.03
CA VAL A 80 -1.23 0.75 -18.28
C VAL A 80 -1.38 -0.09 -17.00
N LEU A 81 -1.26 -1.41 -17.11
CA LEU A 81 -1.35 -2.31 -15.97
C LEU A 81 -0.29 -2.01 -14.91
N LEU A 82 0.95 -1.75 -15.33
CA LEU A 82 2.04 -1.38 -14.43
C LEU A 82 1.77 -0.04 -13.73
N ALA A 83 1.23 0.95 -14.44
CA ALA A 83 0.88 2.25 -13.87
C ALA A 83 -0.23 2.12 -12.81
N VAL A 84 -1.26 1.30 -13.06
CA VAL A 84 -2.32 1.01 -12.09
C VAL A 84 -1.78 0.23 -10.88
N ALA A 85 -0.92 -0.76 -11.12
CA ALA A 85 -0.28 -1.50 -10.04
C ALA A 85 0.55 -0.58 -9.14
N LEU A 86 1.31 0.36 -9.72
CA LEU A 86 2.07 1.36 -8.96
C LEU A 86 1.16 2.24 -8.10
N LEU A 87 0.01 2.69 -8.63
CA LEU A 87 -0.97 3.45 -7.85
C LEU A 87 -1.48 2.67 -6.62
N ILE A 88 -1.87 1.41 -6.84
CA ILE A 88 -2.37 0.54 -5.78
C ILE A 88 -1.30 0.32 -4.71
N VAL A 89 -0.05 0.06 -5.13
CA VAL A 89 1.08 -0.11 -4.21
C VAL A 89 1.30 1.15 -3.39
N LEU A 90 1.43 2.32 -4.02
CA LEU A 90 1.70 3.55 -3.28
C LEU A 90 0.56 3.94 -2.33
N GLU A 91 -0.69 3.68 -2.70
CA GLU A 91 -1.84 3.94 -1.84
C GLU A 91 -1.87 3.00 -0.61
N LEU A 92 -1.50 1.72 -0.80
CA LEU A 92 -1.32 0.78 0.31
C LEU A 92 -0.15 1.18 1.22
N PHE A 93 0.97 1.63 0.64
CA PHE A 93 2.09 2.17 1.40
C PHE A 93 1.70 3.44 2.17
N ASN A 94 0.94 4.35 1.56
CA ASN A 94 0.41 5.54 2.24
C ASN A 94 -0.41 5.14 3.47
N THR A 95 -1.34 4.20 3.30
CA THR A 95 -2.18 3.68 4.40
C THR A 95 -1.34 3.04 5.52
N ALA A 96 -0.30 2.27 5.15
CA ALA A 96 0.59 1.65 6.11
C ALA A 96 1.41 2.68 6.89
N LEU A 97 1.92 3.71 6.22
CA LEU A 97 2.66 4.81 6.85
C LEU A 97 1.75 5.64 7.76
N GLU A 98 0.53 5.94 7.34
CA GLU A 98 -0.48 6.61 8.19
C GLU A 98 -0.72 5.81 9.46
N SER A 99 -0.96 4.51 9.35
CA SER A 99 -1.20 3.62 10.49
C SER A 99 0.02 3.53 11.42
N MET A 100 1.23 3.49 10.86
CA MET A 100 2.48 3.47 11.63
C MET A 100 2.70 4.78 12.39
N VAL A 101 2.45 5.92 11.74
CA VAL A 101 2.57 7.24 12.36
C VAL A 101 1.52 7.42 13.45
N ASP A 102 0.27 7.01 13.21
CA ASP A 102 -0.81 7.08 14.20
C ASP A 102 -0.53 6.19 15.41
N LEU A 103 0.08 5.01 15.19
CA LEU A 103 0.56 4.16 16.27
C LEU A 103 1.68 4.82 17.08
N ALA A 104 2.65 5.47 16.41
CA ALA A 104 3.83 6.04 17.05
C ALA A 104 3.53 7.30 17.88
N VAL A 105 2.63 8.18 17.39
CA VAL A 105 2.35 9.47 18.05
C VAL A 105 1.05 9.44 18.87
N GLY A 106 0.17 8.47 18.61
CA GLY A 106 -1.09 8.32 19.33
C GLY A 106 -2.02 9.51 19.09
N LYS A 107 -2.51 10.14 20.18
CA LYS A 107 -3.38 11.33 20.11
C LYS A 107 -2.63 12.66 20.07
N ASN A 108 -1.30 12.64 20.21
CA ASN A 108 -0.50 13.85 20.22
C ASN A 108 -0.13 14.21 18.77
N PHE A 109 -0.13 15.50 18.45
CA PHE A 109 0.32 15.95 17.13
C PHE A 109 1.83 16.24 17.19
N HIS A 110 2.59 15.72 16.22
CA HIS A 110 4.03 16.01 16.09
C HIS A 110 4.32 16.60 14.71
N PRO A 111 5.11 17.69 14.57
CA PRO A 111 5.41 18.28 13.27
C PRO A 111 6.00 17.29 12.26
N LEU A 112 6.87 16.38 12.71
CA LEU A 112 7.42 15.31 11.86
C LEU A 112 6.35 14.33 11.35
N ALA A 113 5.32 14.04 12.15
CA ALA A 113 4.22 13.16 11.74
C ALA A 113 3.46 13.75 10.55
N ARG A 114 3.26 15.07 10.56
CA ARG A 114 2.69 15.81 9.43
C ARG A 114 3.55 15.66 8.19
N VAL A 115 4.86 15.90 8.30
CA VAL A 115 5.78 15.78 7.16
C VAL A 115 5.75 14.38 6.55
N ILE A 116 5.76 13.32 7.37
CA ILE A 116 5.69 11.94 6.88
C ILE A 116 4.41 11.70 6.09
N LYS A 117 3.25 12.10 6.65
CA LYS A 117 1.95 11.94 5.98
C LYS A 117 1.86 12.76 4.70
N ASP A 118 2.33 14.01 4.72
CA ASP A 118 2.33 14.88 3.55
C ASP A 118 3.22 14.30 2.42
N CYS A 119 4.40 13.76 2.76
CA CYS A 119 5.28 13.10 1.78
C CYS A 119 4.67 11.80 1.22
N ALA A 120 4.01 11.00 2.06
CA ALA A 120 3.34 9.78 1.61
C ALA A 120 2.19 10.08 0.63
N ALA A 121 1.36 11.08 0.95
CA ALA A 121 0.31 11.57 0.07
C ALA A 121 0.88 12.16 -1.24
N ALA A 122 1.99 12.89 -1.18
CA ALA A 122 2.67 13.42 -2.36
C ALA A 122 3.17 12.30 -3.30
N ALA A 123 3.65 11.18 -2.76
CA ALA A 123 4.07 10.04 -3.58
C ALA A 123 2.90 9.44 -4.39
N VAL A 124 1.73 9.28 -3.75
CA VAL A 124 0.50 8.83 -4.42
C VAL A 124 0.10 9.82 -5.52
N LEU A 125 0.15 11.12 -5.24
CA LEU A 125 -0.17 12.17 -6.22
C LEU A 125 0.72 12.09 -7.46
N VAL A 126 2.03 11.92 -7.28
CA VAL A 126 2.98 11.79 -8.39
C VAL A 126 2.65 10.56 -9.25
N ALA A 127 2.32 9.42 -8.65
CA ALA A 127 1.89 8.25 -9.42
C ALA A 127 0.54 8.46 -10.12
N ALA A 128 -0.39 9.21 -9.53
CA ALA A 128 -1.66 9.56 -10.17
C ALA A 128 -1.47 10.45 -11.40
N LEU A 129 -0.52 11.39 -11.33
CA LEU A 129 -0.12 12.18 -12.50
C LEU A 129 0.52 11.29 -13.57
N ASN A 130 1.42 10.38 -13.20
CA ASN A 130 2.01 9.43 -14.14
C ASN A 130 0.95 8.56 -14.84
N PHE A 131 0.01 8.00 -14.08
CA PHE A 131 -1.10 7.24 -14.64
C PHE A 131 -1.95 8.08 -15.60
N SER A 132 -2.26 9.33 -15.22
CA SER A 132 -3.02 10.25 -16.08
C SER A 132 -2.31 10.53 -17.40
N LEU A 133 -0.97 10.70 -17.38
CA LEU A 133 -0.16 10.86 -18.59
C LEU A 133 -0.15 9.58 -19.44
N VAL A 134 -0.04 8.40 -18.83
CA VAL A 134 -0.13 7.12 -19.55
C VAL A 134 -1.48 6.99 -20.27
N VAL A 135 -2.59 7.30 -19.59
CA VAL A 135 -3.92 7.30 -20.22
C VAL A 135 -4.01 8.33 -21.35
N LEU A 136 -3.53 9.55 -21.11
CA LEU A 136 -3.55 10.62 -22.12
C LEU A 136 -2.76 10.26 -23.38
N LEU A 137 -1.62 9.59 -23.25
CA LEU A 137 -0.74 9.28 -24.38
C LEU A 137 -1.13 7.99 -25.11
N ILE A 138 -1.61 6.98 -24.39
CA ILE A 138 -1.87 5.65 -24.95
C ILE A 138 -3.34 5.48 -25.32
N ILE A 139 -4.26 5.91 -24.45
CA ILE A 139 -5.69 5.60 -24.56
C ILE A 139 -6.43 6.74 -25.26
N CYS A 140 -6.10 8.00 -24.96
CA CYS A 140 -6.84 9.15 -25.48
C CYS A 140 -6.81 9.27 -27.02
N PRO A 141 -5.66 9.12 -27.73
CA PRO A 141 -5.65 9.24 -29.19
C PRO A 141 -6.54 8.22 -29.92
N PRO A 142 -6.44 6.90 -29.67
CA PRO A 142 -7.33 5.94 -30.32
C PRO A 142 -8.78 6.11 -29.88
N LEU A 143 -9.02 6.58 -28.65
CA LEU A 143 -10.37 6.88 -28.16
C LEU A 143 -11.02 7.99 -28.99
N LEU A 144 -10.34 9.14 -29.16
CA LEU A 144 -10.82 10.29 -29.95
C LEU A 144 -11.14 9.88 -31.39
N THR A 145 -10.20 9.19 -32.05
CA THR A 145 -10.41 8.69 -33.41
C THR A 145 -11.62 7.75 -33.52
N ARG A 146 -11.88 6.93 -32.49
CA ARG A 146 -13.02 6.00 -32.49
C ARG A 146 -14.36 6.70 -32.30
N ILE A 147 -14.39 7.82 -31.56
CA ILE A 147 -15.60 8.61 -31.32
C ILE A 147 -15.82 9.73 -32.36
N GLY A 148 -14.93 9.86 -33.33
CA GLY A 148 -15.09 10.76 -34.49
C GLY A 148 -14.54 12.18 -34.29
N PHE A 149 -13.60 12.37 -33.37
CA PHE A 149 -12.79 13.58 -33.23
C PHE A 149 -11.37 13.34 -33.75
#